data_AF-A0A958EE20-F1
#
_entry.id   AF-A0A958EE20-F1
#
_cell.length_a   1.000
_cell.length_b   1.000
_cell.length_c   1.000
_cell.angle_alpha   90.00
_cell.angle_beta   90.00
_cell.angle_gamma   90.00
#
_symmetry.space_group_name_H-M   'P 1'
#
loop_
_entity.id
_entity.type
_entity.pdbx_description
1 polymer ?
#
loop_
_entity_poly.entity_id
_entity_poly.type
_entity_poly.pdbx_seq_one_letter_code
_entity_poly.pdbx_strand_id
1 'polypeptide(L)'
;MKIRQTRRLRLVFFELLNTFSGPAINILLSLSVVRLASETLWGEFVAILLWLNLGLHLCGWGQRDYLIRAFARQPAGMGAIWRNNLASRLPLILALAGIIILTPLPFNQRALLIAWSLASLTAEAFAAPVLYYQRFRLTLLLETGGALLALGWLWLPGTVPGLDRLLQAMVLSNSFRALGLLLVFRGLWRPWRWGSFQ
;
A
#
# COMPACT_ATOMS: atom_id res chain seq x y z
N MET A 1 4.97 24.52 -28.55
CA MET A 1 5.98 23.53 -28.09
C MET A 1 6.21 23.55 -26.56
N LYS A 2 6.35 24.71 -25.90
CA LYS A 2 6.60 24.84 -24.43
C LYS A 2 5.55 24.18 -23.51
N ILE A 3 4.26 24.23 -23.86
CA ILE A 3 3.15 23.70 -23.02
C ILE A 3 3.21 22.17 -22.87
N ARG A 4 3.77 21.45 -23.86
CA ARG A 4 3.87 19.98 -23.83
C ARG A 4 5.02 19.49 -22.94
N GLN A 5 6.09 20.28 -22.82
CA GLN A 5 7.24 19.98 -21.96
C GLN A 5 6.92 20.19 -20.48
N THR A 6 6.25 21.29 -20.12
CA THR A 6 5.87 21.59 -18.73
C THR A 6 4.93 20.53 -18.13
N ARG A 7 4.01 19.97 -18.94
CA ARG A 7 3.12 18.88 -18.49
C ARG A 7 3.89 17.59 -18.19
N ARG A 8 4.89 17.24 -19.00
CA ARG A 8 5.74 16.06 -18.77
C ARG A 8 6.63 16.23 -17.55
N LEU A 9 7.28 17.39 -17.41
CA LEU A 9 8.09 17.73 -16.25
C LEU A 9 7.28 17.63 -14.95
N ARG A 10 6.03 18.11 -14.95
CA ARG A 10 5.15 18.01 -13.79
C ARG A 10 4.81 16.57 -13.42
N LEU A 11 4.58 15.69 -14.40
CA LEU A 11 4.30 14.27 -14.16
C LEU A 11 5.51 13.55 -13.56
N VAL A 12 6.70 13.76 -14.15
CA VAL A 12 7.95 13.20 -13.64
C VAL A 12 8.22 13.68 -12.22
N PHE A 13 8.02 14.97 -11.95
CA PHE A 13 8.18 15.53 -10.61
C PHE A 13 7.28 14.86 -9.56
N PHE A 14 5.99 14.67 -9.87
CA PHE A 14 5.08 13.98 -8.94
C PHE A 14 5.43 12.50 -8.75
N GLU A 15 5.95 11.84 -9.78
CA GLU A 15 6.43 10.46 -9.65
C GLU A 15 7.68 10.36 -8.77
N LEU A 16 8.61 11.31 -8.91
CA LEU A 16 9.78 11.41 -8.03
C LEU A 16 9.34 11.62 -6.58
N LEU A 17 8.45 12.58 -6.32
CA LEU A 17 7.93 12.81 -4.97
C LEU A 17 7.26 11.56 -4.38
N ASN A 18 6.50 10.83 -5.19
CA ASN A 18 5.85 9.59 -4.77
C ASN A 18 6.84 8.44 -4.53
N THR A 19 8.01 8.47 -5.18
CA THR A 19 9.08 7.49 -4.95
C THR A 19 9.86 7.81 -3.67
N PHE A 20 10.10 9.09 -3.40
CA PHE A 20 10.85 9.54 -2.23
C PHE A 20 10.01 9.68 -0.96
N SER A 21 8.67 9.71 -1.06
CA SER A 21 7.79 9.82 0.10
C SER A 21 7.96 8.65 1.06
N GLY A 22 8.03 7.41 0.56
CA GLY A 22 8.19 6.22 1.38
C GLY A 22 9.44 6.27 2.29
N PRO A 23 10.65 6.47 1.73
CA PRO A 23 11.86 6.65 2.52
C PRO A 23 11.79 7.81 3.52
N ALA A 24 11.26 8.96 3.11
CA ALA A 24 11.12 10.12 4.00
C ALA A 24 10.19 9.83 5.19
N ILE A 25 9.05 9.18 4.93
CA ILE A 25 8.09 8.76 5.95
C ILE A 25 8.73 7.76 6.92
N ASN A 26 9.51 6.78 6.42
CA ASN A 26 10.22 5.83 7.28
C ASN A 26 11.22 6.54 8.21
N ILE A 27 11.95 7.56 7.73
CA ILE A 27 12.85 8.36 8.57
C ILE A 27 12.04 9.09 9.65
N LEU A 28 10.95 9.77 9.29
CA LEU A 28 10.10 10.47 10.26
C LEU A 28 9.50 9.52 11.31
N LEU A 29 9.08 8.33 10.89
CA LEU A 29 8.59 7.29 11.76
C LEU A 29 9.70 6.85 12.73
N SER A 30 10.89 6.52 12.22
CA SER A 30 12.04 6.09 13.04
C SER A 30 12.39 7.11 14.12
N LEU A 31 12.48 8.40 13.75
CA LEU A 31 12.77 9.49 14.69
C LEU A 31 11.68 9.64 15.74
N SER A 32 10.42 9.45 15.35
CA SER A 32 9.29 9.51 16.29
C SER A 32 9.34 8.36 17.29
N VAL A 33 9.59 7.12 16.84
CA VAL A 33 9.66 5.96 17.73
C VAL A 33 10.84 6.07 18.70
N VAL A 34 12.02 6.41 18.21
CA VAL A 34 13.22 6.53 19.05
C VAL A 34 13.06 7.63 20.10
N ARG A 35 12.42 8.75 19.77
CA ARG A 35 12.17 9.85 20.72
C ARG A 35 11.06 9.55 21.73
N LEU A 36 10.02 8.83 21.34
CA LEU A 36 8.84 8.59 22.18
C LEU A 36 8.93 7.30 23.00
N ALA A 37 9.74 6.34 22.57
CA ALA A 37 9.86 5.02 23.21
C ALA A 37 11.33 4.64 23.44
N SER A 38 11.96 3.96 22.47
CA SER A 38 13.36 3.53 22.58
C SER A 38 13.92 3.05 21.24
N GLU A 39 15.24 2.97 21.16
CA GLU A 39 15.96 2.34 20.04
C GLU A 39 15.72 0.83 19.97
N THR A 40 15.54 0.16 21.12
CA THR A 40 15.27 -1.28 21.18
C THR A 40 13.95 -1.64 20.52
N LEU A 41 12.88 -0.88 20.82
CA LEU A 41 11.57 -1.09 20.23
C LEU A 41 11.59 -0.84 18.72
N TRP A 42 12.33 0.18 18.28
CA TRP A 42 12.51 0.43 16.85
C TRP A 42 13.22 -0.75 16.17
N GLY A 43 14.26 -1.32 16.78
CA GLY A 43 14.94 -2.51 16.27
C GLY A 43 14.02 -3.72 16.09
N GLU A 44 13.18 -4.03 17.09
CA GLU A 44 12.17 -5.09 17.00
C GLU A 44 11.19 -4.85 15.85
N PHE A 45 10.70 -3.62 15.72
CA PHE A 45 9.78 -3.24 14.66
C PHE A 45 10.43 -3.28 13.26
N VAL A 46 11.71 -2.90 13.15
CA VAL A 46 12.46 -2.98 11.88
C VAL A 46 12.63 -4.43 11.44
N ALA A 47 12.91 -5.36 12.37
CA ALA A 47 12.95 -6.77 12.03
C ALA A 47 11.62 -7.22 11.40
N ILE A 48 10.49 -6.78 11.97
CA ILE A 48 9.15 -7.02 11.42
C ILE A 48 8.96 -6.40 10.04
N LEU A 49 9.31 -5.13 9.87
CA LEU A 49 9.25 -4.43 8.60
C LEU A 49 10.00 -5.20 7.50
N LEU A 50 11.21 -5.69 7.78
CA LEU A 50 12.03 -6.35 6.77
C LEU A 50 11.39 -7.64 6.25
N TRP A 51 11.04 -8.57 7.14
CA TRP A 51 10.48 -9.86 6.69
C TRP A 51 9.07 -9.68 6.10
N LEU A 52 8.27 -8.76 6.65
CA LEU A 52 6.93 -8.51 6.12
C LEU A 52 7.00 -7.89 4.72
N ASN A 53 7.84 -6.88 4.52
CA ASN A 53 8.02 -6.27 3.19
C ASN A 53 8.57 -7.27 2.17
N LEU A 54 9.44 -8.20 2.59
CA LEU A 54 9.89 -9.28 1.72
C LEU A 54 8.72 -10.20 1.30
N GLY A 55 7.87 -10.59 2.25
CA GLY A 55 6.66 -11.36 1.96
C GLY A 55 5.70 -10.62 1.01
N LEU A 56 5.44 -9.35 1.28
CA LEU A 56 4.61 -8.49 0.43
C LEU A 56 5.18 -8.34 -0.98
N HIS A 57 6.50 -8.17 -1.10
CA HIS A 57 7.18 -8.07 -2.39
C HIS A 57 7.00 -9.35 -3.22
N LEU A 58 7.13 -10.52 -2.60
CA LEU A 58 6.89 -11.81 -3.26
C LEU A 58 5.43 -11.94 -3.73
N CYS A 59 4.46 -11.55 -2.89
CA CYS A 59 3.05 -11.58 -3.27
C CYS A 59 2.73 -10.63 -4.45
N GLY A 60 3.36 -9.45 -4.48
CA GLY A 60 3.19 -8.43 -5.53
C GLY A 60 4.04 -8.65 -6.78
N TRP A 61 4.93 -9.66 -6.79
CA TRP A 61 5.94 -9.80 -7.82
C TRP A 61 5.34 -9.83 -9.23
N GLY A 62 5.86 -8.96 -10.10
CA GLY A 62 5.51 -8.89 -11.53
C GLY A 62 4.07 -8.47 -11.83
N GLN A 63 3.25 -8.20 -10.81
CA GLN A 63 1.84 -7.85 -10.96
C GLN A 63 1.68 -6.57 -11.79
N ARG A 64 2.43 -5.52 -11.42
CA ARG A 64 2.33 -4.20 -12.04
C ARG A 64 2.63 -4.27 -13.54
N ASP A 65 3.75 -4.86 -13.91
CA ASP A 65 4.21 -4.91 -15.31
C ASP A 65 3.32 -5.80 -16.18
N TYR A 66 2.82 -6.91 -15.62
CA TYR A 66 1.82 -7.74 -16.28
C TYR A 66 0.55 -6.94 -16.60
N LEU A 67 -0.01 -6.27 -15.58
CA LEU A 67 -1.27 -5.53 -15.71
C LEU A 67 -1.15 -4.38 -16.71
N ILE A 68 -0.06 -3.62 -16.70
CA ILE A 68 0.15 -2.51 -17.65
C ILE A 68 0.11 -3.02 -19.10
N ARG A 69 0.81 -4.13 -19.38
CA ARG A 69 0.82 -4.74 -20.72
C ARG A 69 -0.56 -5.27 -21.10
N ALA A 70 -1.26 -5.91 -20.17
CA ALA A 70 -2.60 -6.45 -20.42
C ALA A 70 -3.64 -5.34 -20.66
N PHE A 71 -3.57 -4.25 -19.88
CA PHE A 71 -4.41 -3.07 -20.04
C PHE A 71 -4.22 -2.38 -21.39
N ALA A 72 -2.97 -2.28 -21.87
CA ALA A 72 -2.68 -1.72 -23.18
C ALA A 72 -3.25 -2.57 -24.34
N ARG A 73 -3.29 -3.90 -24.18
CA ARG A 73 -3.84 -4.82 -25.19
C ARG A 73 -5.36 -4.83 -25.22
N GLN A 74 -6.02 -4.75 -24.06
CA GLN A 74 -7.47 -4.85 -23.96
C GLN A 74 -8.06 -3.82 -22.98
N PRO A 75 -8.13 -2.53 -23.38
CA PRO A 75 -8.54 -1.45 -22.50
C PRO A 75 -10.01 -1.56 -22.04
N ALA A 76 -10.90 -2.12 -22.87
CA ALA A 76 -12.29 -2.36 -22.50
C ALA A 76 -12.44 -3.45 -21.41
N GLY A 77 -11.47 -4.36 -21.29
CA GLY A 77 -11.51 -5.51 -20.38
C GLY A 77 -10.78 -5.30 -19.04
N MET A 78 -10.30 -4.09 -18.74
CA MET A 78 -9.41 -3.83 -17.60
C MET A 78 -9.93 -4.34 -16.27
N GLY A 79 -11.23 -4.13 -15.98
CA GLY A 79 -11.83 -4.58 -14.72
C GLY A 79 -11.75 -6.11 -14.55
N ALA A 80 -12.02 -6.87 -15.61
CA ALA A 80 -11.93 -8.33 -15.57
C ALA A 80 -10.48 -8.81 -15.42
N ILE A 81 -9.55 -8.22 -16.19
CA ILE A 81 -8.11 -8.52 -16.10
C ILE A 81 -7.58 -8.27 -14.70
N TRP A 82 -7.95 -7.13 -14.10
CA TRP A 82 -7.54 -6.75 -12.75
C TRP A 82 -8.08 -7.71 -11.68
N ARG A 83 -9.36 -8.07 -11.73
CA ARG A 83 -9.96 -9.03 -10.79
C ARG A 83 -9.36 -10.43 -10.91
N ASN A 84 -9.15 -10.90 -12.13
CA ASN A 84 -8.53 -12.21 -12.36
C ASN A 84 -7.09 -12.25 -11.85
N ASN A 85 -6.35 -11.15 -12.04
CA ASN A 85 -5.02 -11.01 -11.46
C ASN A 85 -5.05 -11.04 -9.94
N LEU A 86 -5.96 -10.30 -9.30
CA LEU A 86 -6.10 -10.31 -7.83
C LEU A 86 -6.47 -11.72 -7.31
N ALA A 87 -7.41 -12.40 -7.96
CA ALA A 87 -7.81 -13.76 -7.62
C ALA A 87 -6.63 -14.76 -7.73
N SER A 88 -5.79 -14.62 -8.76
CA SER A 88 -4.59 -15.46 -8.94
C SER A 88 -3.55 -15.30 -7.83
N ARG A 89 -3.63 -14.23 -7.03
CA ARG A 89 -2.72 -13.98 -5.91
C ARG A 89 -3.23 -14.55 -4.60
N LEU A 90 -4.49 -14.97 -4.52
CA LEU A 90 -5.07 -15.49 -3.28
C LEU A 90 -4.23 -16.61 -2.63
N PRO A 91 -3.67 -17.59 -3.36
CA PRO A 91 -2.80 -18.61 -2.75
C PRO A 91 -1.55 -18.02 -2.08
N LEU A 92 -0.94 -16.99 -2.68
CA LEU A 92 0.25 -16.33 -2.11
C LEU A 92 -0.12 -15.52 -0.86
N ILE A 93 -1.29 -14.87 -0.86
CA ILE A 93 -1.79 -14.13 0.31
C ILE A 93 -2.08 -15.10 1.46
N LEU A 94 -2.70 -16.25 1.16
CA LEU A 94 -2.95 -17.29 2.15
C LEU A 94 -1.65 -17.90 2.69
N ALA A 95 -0.66 -18.12 1.83
CA ALA A 95 0.66 -18.58 2.25
C ALA A 95 1.35 -17.58 3.19
N LEU A 96 1.33 -16.28 2.85
CA LEU A 96 1.86 -15.22 3.71
C LEU A 96 1.13 -15.18 5.06
N ALA A 97 -0.21 -15.24 5.05
CA ALA A 97 -1.00 -15.30 6.28
C ALA A 97 -0.66 -16.55 7.12
N GLY A 98 -0.46 -17.71 6.48
CA GLY A 98 -0.01 -18.94 7.14
C GLY A 98 1.35 -18.76 7.82
N ILE A 99 2.32 -18.16 7.13
CA ILE A 99 3.64 -17.84 7.71
C ILE A 99 3.48 -16.93 8.95
N ILE A 100 2.65 -15.90 8.87
CA ILE A 100 2.38 -14.98 9.99
C ILE A 100 1.78 -15.74 11.19
N ILE A 101 0.83 -16.66 10.95
CA ILE A 101 0.18 -17.44 12.02
C ILE A 101 1.19 -18.31 12.78
N LEU A 102 2.19 -18.85 12.08
CA LEU A 102 3.24 -19.71 12.65
C LEU A 102 4.31 -18.95 13.43
N THR A 103 4.34 -17.61 13.37
CA THR A 103 5.30 -16.82 14.16
C THR A 103 5.02 -16.92 15.66
N PRO A 104 6.05 -16.86 16.53
CA PRO A 104 5.90 -16.92 17.98
C PRO A 104 5.42 -15.59 18.59
N LEU A 105 4.48 -14.90 17.92
CA LEU A 105 3.93 -13.62 18.35
C LEU A 105 2.56 -13.79 19.02
N PRO A 106 2.20 -12.89 19.96
CA PRO A 106 0.85 -12.84 20.52
C PRO A 106 -0.23 -12.78 19.44
N PHE A 107 -1.42 -13.31 19.74
CA PHE A 107 -2.54 -13.33 18.79
C PHE A 107 -2.88 -11.93 18.24
N ASN A 108 -2.87 -10.91 19.11
CA ASN A 108 -3.14 -9.53 18.72
C ASN A 108 -2.16 -9.03 17.63
N GLN A 109 -0.86 -9.27 17.81
CA GLN A 109 0.16 -8.84 16.86
C GLN A 109 0.06 -9.59 15.52
N ARG A 110 -0.22 -10.90 15.56
CA ARG A 110 -0.48 -11.69 14.34
C ARG A 110 -1.67 -11.15 13.56
N ALA A 111 -2.77 -10.83 14.26
CA ALA A 111 -3.96 -10.24 13.63
C ALA A 111 -3.66 -8.88 12.99
N LEU A 112 -2.90 -8.02 13.68
CA LEU A 112 -2.47 -6.72 13.14
C LEU A 112 -1.54 -6.86 11.92
N LEU A 113 -0.63 -7.83 11.92
CA LEU A 113 0.24 -8.11 10.78
C LEU A 113 -0.53 -8.60 9.56
N ILE A 114 -1.53 -9.47 9.77
CA ILE A 114 -2.43 -9.91 8.70
C ILE A 114 -3.23 -8.71 8.16
N ALA A 115 -3.79 -7.89 9.04
CA ALA A 115 -4.54 -6.70 8.65
C ALA A 115 -3.68 -5.71 7.84
N TRP A 116 -2.45 -5.45 8.31
CA TRP A 116 -1.50 -4.60 7.60
C TRP A 116 -1.13 -5.20 6.24
N SER A 117 -0.91 -6.51 6.17
CA SER A 117 -0.59 -7.20 4.91
C SER A 117 -1.72 -7.06 3.90
N LEU A 118 -2.96 -7.32 4.32
CA LEU A 118 -4.15 -7.21 3.46
C LEU A 118 -4.35 -5.79 2.95
N ALA A 119 -4.20 -4.79 3.81
CA ALA A 119 -4.27 -3.39 3.40
C ALA A 119 -3.17 -3.03 2.39
N SER A 120 -1.94 -3.47 2.64
CA SER A 120 -0.79 -3.21 1.76
C SER A 120 -0.97 -3.86 0.38
N LEU A 121 -1.37 -5.13 0.34
CA LEU A 121 -1.63 -5.88 -0.90
C LEU A 121 -2.81 -5.29 -1.68
N THR A 122 -3.84 -4.81 -0.97
CA THR A 122 -4.96 -4.12 -1.60
C THR A 122 -4.49 -2.83 -2.26
N ALA A 123 -3.68 -2.02 -1.58
CA ALA A 123 -3.12 -0.81 -2.16
C ALA A 123 -2.21 -1.11 -3.35
N GLU A 124 -1.36 -2.13 -3.25
CA GLU A 124 -0.43 -2.56 -4.31
C GLU A 124 -1.18 -3.04 -5.56
N ALA A 125 -2.34 -3.68 -5.39
CA ALA A 125 -3.18 -4.09 -6.52
C ALA A 125 -3.60 -2.91 -7.41
N PHE A 126 -3.65 -1.68 -6.89
CA PHE A 126 -3.97 -0.48 -7.66
C PHE A 126 -2.75 0.22 -8.26
N ALA A 127 -1.52 -0.27 -8.05
CA ALA A 127 -0.32 0.35 -8.61
C ALA A 127 -0.37 0.48 -10.14
N ALA A 128 -0.83 -0.57 -10.84
CA ALA A 128 -0.97 -0.55 -12.30
C ALA A 128 -2.09 0.40 -12.78
N PRO A 129 -3.33 0.37 -12.23
CA PRO A 129 -4.33 1.39 -12.53
C PRO A 129 -3.88 2.83 -12.28
N VAL A 130 -3.21 3.09 -11.15
CA VAL A 130 -2.68 4.42 -10.83
C VAL A 130 -1.72 4.90 -11.91
N LEU A 131 -0.79 4.04 -12.33
CA LEU A 131 0.18 4.36 -13.37
C LEU A 131 -0.51 4.58 -14.72
N TYR A 132 -1.42 3.68 -15.11
CA TYR A 132 -2.15 3.76 -16.38
C TYR A 132 -2.95 5.07 -16.51
N TYR A 133 -3.65 5.48 -15.45
CA TYR A 133 -4.42 6.72 -15.42
C TYR A 133 -3.61 7.95 -14.97
N GLN A 134 -2.30 7.81 -14.73
CA GLN A 134 -1.39 8.86 -14.27
C GLN A 134 -1.88 9.59 -13.00
N ARG A 135 -2.47 8.84 -12.06
CA ARG A 135 -3.08 9.38 -10.82
C ARG A 135 -2.07 9.50 -9.66
N PHE A 136 -0.81 9.84 -9.94
CA PHE A 136 0.28 9.91 -8.95
C PHE A 136 -0.01 10.84 -7.77
N ARG A 137 -0.71 11.96 -8.01
CA ARG A 137 -1.10 12.89 -6.94
C ARG A 137 -2.03 12.24 -5.91
N LEU A 138 -2.92 11.37 -6.35
CA LEU A 138 -3.82 10.66 -5.45
C LEU A 138 -3.01 9.75 -4.54
N THR A 139 -2.05 9.01 -5.10
CA THR A 139 -1.18 8.12 -4.33
C THR A 139 -0.37 8.91 -3.32
N LEU A 140 0.25 10.01 -3.73
CA LEU A 140 1.01 10.88 -2.83
C LEU A 140 0.13 11.42 -1.69
N LEU A 141 -1.08 11.90 -1.98
CA LEU A 141 -2.02 12.40 -0.96
C LEU A 141 -2.47 11.29 0.02
N LEU A 142 -2.74 10.10 -0.49
CA LEU A 142 -3.16 8.97 0.34
C LEU A 142 -2.01 8.43 1.20
N GLU A 143 -0.79 8.40 0.66
CA GLU A 143 0.40 7.94 1.39
C GLU A 143 0.81 8.94 2.47
N THR A 144 0.87 10.23 2.12
CA THR A 144 1.16 11.30 3.09
C THR A 144 0.06 11.42 4.14
N GLY A 145 -1.22 11.36 3.75
CA GLY A 145 -2.35 11.37 4.69
C GLY A 145 -2.32 10.16 5.62
N GLY A 146 -2.07 8.96 5.10
CA GLY A 146 -1.93 7.74 5.90
C GLY A 146 -0.75 7.83 6.88
N ALA A 147 0.39 8.36 6.44
CA ALA A 147 1.55 8.59 7.29
C ALA A 147 1.27 9.60 8.41
N LEU A 148 0.57 10.69 8.12
CA LEU A 148 0.16 11.67 9.13
C LEU A 148 -0.80 11.06 10.15
N LEU A 149 -1.71 10.17 9.73
CA LEU A 149 -2.56 9.42 10.65
C LEU A 149 -1.76 8.47 11.54
N ALA A 150 -0.79 7.75 10.97
CA ALA A 150 0.10 6.88 11.74
C ALA A 150 0.92 7.66 12.76
N LEU A 151 1.54 8.78 12.34
CA LEU A 151 2.27 9.66 13.25
C LEU A 151 1.33 10.22 14.32
N GLY A 152 0.19 10.80 13.94
CA GLY A 152 -0.80 11.29 14.90
C GLY A 152 -1.21 10.23 15.92
N TRP A 153 -1.41 8.98 15.49
CA TRP A 153 -1.72 7.85 16.38
C TRP A 153 -0.63 7.58 17.41
N LEU A 154 0.65 7.69 17.03
CA LEU A 154 1.78 7.47 17.94
C LEU A 154 1.94 8.58 18.98
N TRP A 155 1.56 9.81 18.62
CA TRP A 155 1.72 10.99 19.47
C TRP A 155 0.53 11.23 20.43
N LEU A 156 -0.54 10.43 20.38
CA LEU A 156 -1.65 10.59 21.33
C LEU A 156 -1.18 10.32 22.79
N PRO A 157 -1.46 11.23 23.74
CA PRO A 157 -1.04 11.08 25.13
C PRO A 157 -1.74 9.90 25.82
N GLY A 158 -1.06 9.28 26.78
CA GLY A 158 -1.66 8.29 27.70
C GLY A 158 -1.23 6.83 27.54
N THR A 159 -0.39 6.48 26.55
CA THR A 159 0.23 5.15 26.48
C THR A 159 1.67 5.25 25.96
N VAL A 160 2.62 4.56 26.58
CA VAL A 160 3.98 4.43 26.05
C VAL A 160 3.88 3.68 24.72
N PRO A 161 4.53 4.13 23.63
CA PRO A 161 4.48 3.40 22.36
C PRO A 161 5.12 2.02 22.58
N GLY A 162 4.31 0.97 22.50
CA GLY A 162 4.77 -0.41 22.39
C GLY A 162 4.62 -0.93 20.96
N LEU A 163 5.04 -2.18 20.73
CA LEU A 163 5.02 -2.79 19.41
C LEU A 163 3.61 -2.82 18.80
N ASP A 164 2.59 -3.13 19.62
CA ASP A 164 1.18 -3.15 19.21
C ASP A 164 0.74 -1.81 18.61
N ARG A 165 1.20 -0.69 19.19
CA ARG A 165 0.83 0.65 18.75
C ARG A 165 1.50 1.02 17.42
N LEU A 166 2.73 0.56 17.20
CA LEU A 166 3.41 0.69 15.91
C LEU A 166 2.71 -0.11 14.82
N LEU A 167 2.33 -1.36 15.12
CA LEU A 167 1.57 -2.19 14.19
C LEU A 167 0.21 -1.56 13.86
N GLN A 168 -0.51 -1.06 14.87
CA GLN A 168 -1.77 -0.32 14.66
C GLN A 168 -1.57 0.91 13.78
N ALA A 169 -0.49 1.68 13.99
CA ALA A 169 -0.16 2.84 13.15
C ALA A 169 0.06 2.42 11.69
N MET A 170 0.75 1.30 11.44
CA MET A 170 0.94 0.77 10.08
C MET A 170 -0.38 0.31 9.46
N VAL A 171 -1.24 -0.37 10.23
CA VAL A 171 -2.58 -0.77 9.80
C VAL A 171 -3.40 0.46 9.42
N LEU A 172 -3.43 1.50 10.25
CA LEU A 172 -4.13 2.76 9.99
C LEU A 172 -3.66 3.41 8.69
N SER A 173 -2.36 3.60 8.52
CA SER A 173 -1.78 4.22 7.32
C SER A 173 -2.13 3.44 6.04
N ASN A 174 -1.89 2.13 6.04
CA ASN A 174 -2.10 1.30 4.86
C ASN A 174 -3.59 1.11 4.56
N SER A 175 -4.44 1.02 5.59
CA SER A 175 -5.90 0.92 5.41
C SER A 175 -6.46 2.21 4.83
N PHE A 176 -6.00 3.37 5.30
CA PHE A 176 -6.39 4.66 4.72
C PHE A 176 -6.05 4.73 3.22
N ARG A 177 -4.82 4.33 2.86
CA ARG A 177 -4.39 4.25 1.45
C ARG A 177 -5.24 3.27 0.65
N ALA A 178 -5.45 2.06 1.14
CA ALA A 178 -6.23 1.02 0.48
C ALA A 178 -7.68 1.49 0.24
N LEU A 179 -8.35 2.01 1.27
CA LEU A 179 -9.72 2.52 1.19
C LEU A 179 -9.84 3.68 0.21
N GLY A 180 -8.90 4.63 0.22
CA GLY A 180 -8.88 5.73 -0.73
C GLY A 180 -8.79 5.25 -2.18
N LEU A 181 -7.95 4.26 -2.46
CA LEU A 181 -7.81 3.66 -3.79
C LEU A 181 -9.05 2.86 -4.20
N LEU A 182 -9.64 2.09 -3.27
CA LEU A 182 -10.90 1.37 -3.50
C LEU A 182 -12.04 2.31 -3.90
N LEU A 183 -12.17 3.45 -3.20
CA LEU A 183 -13.21 4.43 -3.48
C LEU A 183 -13.04 5.08 -4.85
N VAL A 184 -11.82 5.49 -5.20
CA VAL A 184 -11.54 6.12 -6.49
C VAL A 184 -11.69 5.14 -7.66
N PHE A 185 -11.17 3.91 -7.51
CA PHE A 185 -11.18 2.90 -8.56
C PHE A 185 -12.34 1.89 -8.44
N ARG A 186 -13.44 2.27 -7.79
CA ARG A 186 -14.65 1.44 -7.62
C ARG A 186 -15.21 0.86 -8.93
N GLY A 187 -14.94 1.50 -10.07
CA GLY A 187 -15.34 1.02 -11.39
C GLY A 187 -14.67 -0.29 -11.80
N LEU A 188 -13.44 -0.58 -11.33
CA LEU A 188 -12.74 -1.83 -11.62
C LEU A 188 -13.36 -3.05 -10.92
N TRP A 189 -14.03 -2.81 -9.80
CA TRP A 189 -14.72 -3.84 -9.01
C TRP A 189 -16.03 -4.29 -9.64
N ARG A 190 -16.70 -3.41 -10.40
CA ARG A 190 -18.00 -3.74 -10.97
C ARG A 190 -17.83 -4.83 -12.05
N PRO A 191 -18.62 -5.92 -11.99
CA PRO A 191 -18.74 -6.83 -13.12
C PRO A 191 -19.14 -6.00 -14.34
N TRP A 192 -18.43 -6.19 -15.45
CA TRP A 192 -18.76 -5.54 -16.72
C TRP A 192 -20.19 -5.93 -17.07
N ARG A 193 -21.13 -4.98 -17.02
CA ARG A 193 -22.50 -5.20 -17.48
C ARG A 193 -22.47 -5.20 -19.00
N TRP A 194 -22.69 -6.37 -19.61
CA TRP A 194 -23.04 -6.43 -21.02
C TRP A 194 -24.33 -5.62 -21.24
N GLY A 195 -24.33 -4.70 -22.20
CA GLY A 195 -25.52 -3.99 -22.65
C GLY A 195 -25.43 -2.46 -22.61
N SER A 196 -24.89 -1.87 -23.68
CA SER A 196 -25.36 -0.61 -24.31
C SER A 196 -24.34 -0.16 -25.36
N PHE A 197 -24.24 -0.94 -26.44
CA PHE A 197 -24.06 -0.36 -27.76
C PHE A 197 -25.42 -0.49 -28.44
N GLN A 198 -26.23 0.55 -28.31
CA GLN A 198 -27.12 0.97 -29.38
C GLN A 198 -26.46 2.16 -30.04
#